data_AF-A0A317YJL0-F1
#
_entry.id   AF-A0A317YJL0-F1
#
_cell.length_a   1.000
_cell.length_b   1.000
_cell.length_c   1.000
_cell.angle_alpha   90.00
_cell.angle_beta   90.00
_cell.angle_gamma   90.00
#
_symmetry.space_group_name_H-M   'P 1'
#
loop_
_entity.id
_entity.type
_entity.pdbx_description
1 polymer ?
#
loop_
_entity_poly.entity_id
_entity_poly.type
_entity_poly.pdbx_seq_one_letter_code
_entity_poly.pdbx_strand_id
1 'polypeptide(L)'
;MFKVRLIKELYGNQIGELFHSLPYNMIEFVLEDFECKVTISIRYSDLLQTLPSQARVLAWPLRSAKKISTRSSSASAAQPVPFHLSYAEEALKTLCLPEAYADIVLELPHALKRILSSRDSD
;
A
#
# COMPACT_ATOMS: atom_id res chain seq x y z
N MET A 1 16.85 -11.42 4.67
CA MET A 1 17.68 -10.51 3.84
C MET A 1 17.38 -10.62 2.33
N PHE A 2 17.38 -11.80 1.71
CA PHE A 2 17.22 -11.95 0.25
C PHE A 2 15.98 -11.26 -0.34
N LYS A 3 14.80 -11.38 0.28
CA LYS A 3 13.55 -10.79 -0.24
C LYS A 3 13.56 -9.26 -0.30
N VAL A 4 14.08 -8.63 0.75
CA VAL A 4 14.24 -7.16 0.83
C VAL A 4 15.21 -6.68 -0.24
N ARG A 5 16.31 -7.41 -0.45
CA ARG A 5 17.27 -7.09 -1.50
C ARG A 5 16.66 -7.24 -2.89
N LEU A 6 15.95 -8.34 -3.13
CA LEU A 6 15.32 -8.64 -4.42
C LEU A 6 14.31 -7.57 -4.84
N ILE A 7 13.40 -7.18 -3.94
CA ILE A 7 12.40 -6.15 -4.27
C ILE A 7 13.08 -4.80 -4.54
N LYS A 8 14.14 -4.47 -3.79
CA LYS A 8 14.91 -3.24 -3.99
C LYS A 8 15.65 -3.24 -5.33
N GLU A 9 16.22 -4.37 -5.73
CA GLU A 9 16.93 -4.51 -7.01
C GLU A 9 15.98 -4.42 -8.21
N LEU A 10 14.77 -5.00 -8.11
CA LEU A 10 13.80 -5.02 -9.20
C LEU A 10 12.98 -3.74 -9.32
N TYR A 11 12.53 -3.18 -8.18
CA TYR A 11 11.51 -2.12 -8.14
C TYR A 11 11.91 -0.94 -7.27
N GLY A 12 13.17 -0.82 -6.85
CA GLY A 12 13.62 0.23 -5.94
C GLY A 12 13.34 1.66 -6.42
N ASN A 13 13.22 1.89 -7.73
CA ASN A 13 12.87 3.21 -8.29
C ASN A 13 11.38 3.57 -8.15
N GLN A 14 10.52 2.59 -7.94
CA GLN A 14 9.07 2.76 -7.80
C GLN A 14 8.64 2.72 -6.32
N ILE A 15 9.51 2.25 -5.44
CA ILE A 15 9.28 2.16 -4.00
C ILE A 15 9.79 3.45 -3.35
N GLY A 16 8.90 4.23 -2.75
CA GLY A 16 9.25 5.47 -2.05
C GLY A 16 10.02 5.18 -0.75
N GLU A 17 9.48 4.31 0.09
CA GLU A 17 10.08 3.92 1.37
C GLU A 17 10.09 2.40 1.51
N LEU A 18 11.15 1.84 2.09
CA LEU A 18 11.29 0.41 2.36
C LEU A 18 11.88 0.18 3.75
N PHE A 19 11.11 -0.47 4.61
CA PHE A 19 11.45 -0.83 5.97
C PHE A 19 11.44 -2.35 6.14
N HIS A 20 12.22 -2.83 7.10
CA HIS A 20 12.18 -4.23 7.51
C HIS A 20 12.46 -4.35 9.01
N SER A 21 11.92 -5.40 9.63
CA SER A 21 12.25 -5.72 11.03
C SER A 21 13.71 -6.19 11.14
N LEU A 22 14.30 -6.11 12.35
CA LEU A 22 15.61 -6.68 12.66
C LEU A 22 15.72 -8.18 12.30
N PRO A 23 14.74 -9.04 12.60
CA PRO A 23 14.75 -10.44 12.15
C PRO A 23 14.45 -10.62 10.65
N TYR A 24 14.25 -9.54 9.88
CA TYR A 24 13.94 -9.54 8.44
C TYR A 24 12.67 -10.31 8.03
N ASN A 25 11.82 -10.64 8.98
CA ASN A 25 10.59 -11.38 8.75
C ASN A 25 9.37 -10.49 8.48
N MET A 26 9.49 -9.19 8.75
CA MET A 26 8.51 -8.19 8.37
C MET A 26 9.15 -7.22 7.39
N ILE A 27 8.44 -6.93 6.31
CA ILE A 27 8.84 -5.98 5.29
C ILE A 27 7.66 -5.03 5.10
N GLU A 28 7.94 -3.74 5.10
CA GLU A 28 6.96 -2.71 4.83
C GLU A 28 7.51 -1.79 3.75
N PHE A 29 6.70 -1.48 2.74
CA PHE A 29 7.11 -0.56 1.70
C PHE A 29 5.96 0.31 1.23
N VAL A 30 6.34 1.44 0.64
CA VAL A 30 5.43 2.50 0.24
C VAL A 30 5.50 2.73 -1.26
N LEU A 31 4.33 2.84 -1.89
CA LEU A 31 4.17 3.35 -3.26
C LEU A 31 3.61 4.78 -3.17
N GLU A 32 4.27 5.73 -3.83
CA GLU A 32 3.94 7.17 -3.79
C GLU A 32 3.45 7.71 -5.13
N ASP A 33 2.62 6.92 -5.82
CA ASP A 33 1.97 7.34 -7.06
C ASP A 33 0.45 7.16 -6.90
N PHE A 34 -0.37 7.90 -7.67
CA PHE A 34 -1.86 7.80 -7.72
C PHE A 34 -2.72 8.56 -6.68
N GLU A 35 -2.42 9.84 -6.37
CA GLU A 35 -3.19 10.68 -5.40
C GLU A 35 -3.37 10.05 -3.99
N CYS A 36 -2.74 8.91 -3.75
CA CYS A 36 -2.81 8.11 -2.55
C CYS A 36 -1.40 7.60 -2.22
N LYS A 37 -1.05 7.58 -0.93
CA LYS A 37 0.12 6.83 -0.46
C LYS A 37 -0.35 5.40 -0.22
N VAL A 38 0.29 4.40 -0.79
CA VAL A 38 -0.07 2.99 -0.54
C VAL A 38 1.00 2.34 0.32
N THR A 39 0.61 1.82 1.48
CA THR A 39 1.49 1.10 2.40
C THR A 39 1.21 -0.38 2.32
N ILE A 40 2.25 -1.15 2.04
CA ILE A 40 2.19 -2.61 1.94
C ILE A 40 3.04 -3.18 3.07
N SER A 41 2.42 -3.95 3.96
CA SER A 41 3.08 -4.62 5.09
C SER A 41 2.91 -6.13 4.96
N ILE A 42 4.02 -6.85 4.90
CA ILE A 42 4.06 -8.31 4.82
C ILE A 42 4.87 -8.91 5.96
N ARG A 43 4.40 -10.06 6.47
CA ARG A 43 5.08 -10.85 7.49
C ARG A 43 5.23 -12.29 7.06
N TYR A 44 6.43 -12.82 7.24
CA TYR A 44 6.76 -14.23 7.10
C TYR A 44 6.87 -14.87 8.49
N SER A 45 6.18 -15.98 8.70
CA SER A 45 6.38 -16.81 9.90
C SER A 45 7.70 -17.58 9.82
N ASP A 46 8.09 -17.95 8.60
CA ASP A 46 9.37 -18.55 8.26
C ASP A 46 9.97 -17.87 7.02
N LEU A 47 11.24 -17.46 7.10
CA LEU A 47 11.95 -16.79 6.02
C LEU A 47 12.22 -17.69 4.80
N LEU A 48 12.14 -19.02 4.98
CA LEU A 48 12.31 -20.00 3.91
C LEU A 48 11.07 -20.15 3.02
N GLN A 49 9.89 -19.74 3.51
CA GLN A 49 8.67 -19.74 2.72
C GLN A 49 8.77 -18.73 1.59
N THR A 50 8.16 -18.99 0.43
CA THR A 50 8.08 -18.00 -0.64
C THR A 50 7.01 -16.96 -0.34
N LEU A 51 5.85 -17.41 0.13
CA LEU A 51 4.66 -16.62 0.42
C LEU A 51 4.63 -16.08 1.87
N PRO A 52 4.10 -14.87 2.10
CA PRO A 52 3.93 -14.31 3.44
C PRO A 52 2.78 -14.98 4.19
N SER A 53 2.96 -15.11 5.51
CA SER A 53 1.92 -15.57 6.45
C SER A 53 0.85 -14.51 6.71
N GLN A 54 1.21 -13.23 6.60
CA GLN A 54 0.28 -12.10 6.76
C GLN A 54 0.64 -11.03 5.74
N ALA A 55 -0.38 -10.43 5.15
CA ALA A 55 -0.27 -9.30 4.24
C ALA A 55 -1.37 -8.29 4.57
N ARG A 56 -1.02 -7.00 4.57
CA ARG A 56 -1.95 -5.89 4.73
C ARG A 56 -1.56 -4.80 3.73
N VAL A 57 -2.56 -4.29 3.01
CA VAL A 57 -2.35 -3.24 2.02
C VAL A 57 -3.35 -2.12 2.26
N LEU A 58 -2.82 -0.95 2.61
CA LEU A 58 -3.61 0.23 2.96
C LEU A 58 -3.32 1.36 1.98
N ALA A 59 -4.38 1.94 1.42
CA ALA A 59 -4.31 3.15 0.64
C ALA A 59 -4.74 4.34 1.50
N TRP A 60 -3.85 5.32 1.62
CA TRP A 60 -4.03 6.57 2.34
C TRP A 60 -4.38 7.67 1.33
N PRO A 61 -5.62 8.20 1.34
CA PRO A 61 -5.96 9.35 0.51
C PRO A 61 -5.04 10.53 0.85
N LEU A 62 -4.27 11.02 -0.13
CA LEU A 62 -3.58 12.29 0.04
C LEU A 62 -4.64 13.37 -0.12
N ARG A 63 -4.86 14.20 0.91
CA ARG A 63 -5.92 15.22 0.88
C ARG A 63 -5.80 16.02 -0.40
N SER A 64 -6.81 15.95 -1.27
CA SER A 64 -6.96 16.91 -2.35
C SER A 64 -7.00 18.30 -1.71
N ALA A 65 -6.00 19.13 -2.02
CA ALA A 65 -5.91 20.52 -1.57
C ALA A 65 -6.99 21.40 -2.23
N LYS A 66 -8.23 20.92 -2.32
CA LYS A 66 -9.32 21.60 -3.02
C LYS A 66 -10.67 21.41 -2.33
N LYS A 67 -10.79 22.06 -1.16
CA LYS A 67 -11.98 22.85 -0.83
C LYS A 67 -11.61 23.87 0.24
N ILE A 68 -11.11 25.02 -0.22
CA ILE A 68 -11.29 26.27 0.51
C ILE A 68 -12.80 26.51 0.48
N SER A 69 -13.51 26.01 1.50
CA SER A 69 -14.86 26.46 1.81
C SER A 69 -14.78 27.25 3.08
N THR A 70 -14.79 28.56 2.92
CA THR A 70 -14.97 29.55 3.97
C THR A 70 -16.22 29.23 4.78
N ARG A 71 -16.06 28.78 6.04
CA ARG A 71 -16.68 29.32 7.27
C ARG A 71 -16.59 28.32 8.42
N SER A 72 -16.44 28.91 9.62
CA SER A 72 -16.62 28.36 10.97
C SER A 72 -15.64 27.28 11.48
N SER A 73 -14.68 27.77 12.28
CA SER A 73 -14.43 27.34 13.67
C SER A 73 -14.59 25.87 14.07
N SER A 74 -13.47 25.33 14.57
CA SER A 74 -13.34 24.21 15.53
C SER A 74 -13.95 22.85 15.15
N ALA A 75 -13.18 22.03 14.47
CA ALA A 75 -13.14 20.58 14.69
C ALA A 75 -11.87 20.01 14.05
N SER A 76 -11.16 19.17 14.81
CA SER A 76 -10.09 18.25 14.42
C SER A 76 -9.99 18.03 12.92
N ALA A 77 -8.86 18.41 12.29
CA ALA A 77 -8.57 18.04 10.91
C ALA A 77 -8.67 16.51 10.80
N ALA A 78 -9.80 16.00 10.28
CA ALA A 78 -10.06 14.58 10.20
C ALA A 78 -8.89 13.93 9.47
N GLN A 79 -8.19 13.02 10.17
CA GLN A 79 -7.11 12.27 9.55
C GLN A 79 -7.71 11.45 8.40
N PRO A 80 -7.07 11.44 7.22
CA PRO A 80 -7.57 10.63 6.11
C PRO A 80 -7.69 9.18 6.57
N VAL A 81 -8.92 8.64 6.49
CA VAL A 81 -9.18 7.24 6.86
C VAL A 81 -8.61 6.36 5.75
N PRO A 82 -7.66 5.46 6.07
CA PRO A 82 -7.14 4.53 5.08
C PRO A 82 -8.21 3.50 4.71
N PHE A 83 -8.11 2.96 3.52
CA PHE A 83 -8.94 1.83 3.08
C PHE A 83 -8.07 0.66 2.63
N HIS A 84 -8.62 -0.54 2.79
CA HIS A 84 -7.94 -1.78 2.43
C HIS A 84 -8.00 -2.04 0.92
N LEU A 85 -6.91 -2.55 0.37
CA LEU A 85 -6.86 -3.07 -0.99
C LEU A 85 -6.88 -4.60 -0.96
N SER A 86 -8.07 -5.18 -0.83
CA SER A 86 -8.24 -6.64 -0.69
C SER A 86 -7.64 -7.42 -1.87
N TYR A 87 -7.73 -6.91 -3.10
CA TYR A 87 -7.11 -7.54 -4.27
C TYR A 87 -5.59 -7.69 -4.10
N ALA A 88 -4.94 -6.67 -3.54
CA ALA A 88 -3.50 -6.64 -3.31
C ALA A 88 -3.09 -7.57 -2.16
N GLU A 89 -3.91 -7.63 -1.10
CA GLU A 89 -3.71 -8.57 0.00
C GLU A 89 -3.80 -10.03 -0.48
N GLU A 90 -4.73 -10.33 -1.40
CA GLU A 90 -4.87 -11.67 -2.00
C GLU A 90 -3.72 -12.00 -2.97
N ALA A 91 -3.27 -11.04 -3.79
CA ALA A 91 -2.10 -11.21 -4.64
C ALA A 91 -0.87 -11.60 -3.81
N LEU A 92 -0.64 -10.94 -2.68
CA LEU A 92 0.46 -11.25 -1.77
C LEU A 92 0.34 -12.63 -1.10
N LYS A 93 -0.87 -13.18 -0.96
CA LYS A 93 -1.07 -14.53 -0.39
C LYS A 93 -0.90 -15.64 -1.42
N THR A 94 -1.03 -15.33 -2.71
CA THR A 94 -1.10 -16.31 -3.80
C THR A 94 0.15 -16.31 -4.69
N LEU A 95 0.84 -15.17 -4.78
CA LEU A 95 2.01 -14.97 -5.64
C LEU A 95 3.27 -14.66 -4.80
N CYS A 96 4.44 -14.98 -5.34
CA CYS A 96 5.69 -14.54 -4.74
C CYS A 96 5.84 -13.01 -4.83
N LEU A 97 6.70 -12.45 -3.97
CA LEU A 97 6.76 -11.00 -3.75
C LEU A 97 6.99 -10.16 -5.03
N PRO A 98 7.90 -10.52 -5.95
CA PRO A 98 8.06 -9.78 -7.20
C PRO A 98 6.80 -9.82 -8.10
N GLU A 99 6.19 -10.99 -8.25
CA GLU A 99 5.02 -11.20 -9.09
C GLU A 99 3.79 -10.50 -8.49
N ALA A 100 3.59 -10.63 -7.19
CA ALA A 100 2.55 -9.91 -6.45
C ALA A 100 2.72 -8.40 -6.61
N TYR A 101 3.94 -7.88 -6.54
CA TYR A 101 4.20 -6.45 -6.74
C TYR A 101 3.75 -6.00 -8.13
N ALA A 102 4.13 -6.75 -9.18
CA ALA A 102 3.75 -6.43 -10.56
C ALA A 102 2.22 -6.42 -10.75
N ASP A 103 1.53 -7.43 -10.21
CA ASP A 103 0.07 -7.54 -10.24
C ASP A 103 -0.61 -6.38 -9.50
N ILE A 104 -0.09 -6.02 -8.31
CA ILE A 104 -0.60 -4.92 -7.51
C ILE A 104 -0.54 -3.61 -8.26
N VAL A 105 0.64 -3.27 -8.80
CA VAL A 105 0.88 -1.98 -9.48
C VAL A 105 0.06 -1.89 -10.77
N LEU A 106 -0.13 -3.00 -11.48
CA LEU A 106 -0.95 -3.04 -12.69
C LEU A 106 -2.42 -2.68 -12.41
N GLU A 107 -2.99 -3.25 -11.34
CA GLU A 107 -4.40 -3.07 -10.99
C GLU A 107 -4.69 -1.83 -10.13
N LEU A 108 -3.66 -1.26 -9.51
CA LEU A 108 -3.78 -0.16 -8.54
C LEU A 108 -4.56 1.06 -9.07
N PRO A 109 -4.29 1.61 -10.27
CA PRO A 109 -5.01 2.77 -10.76
C PRO A 109 -6.52 2.51 -10.91
N HIS A 110 -6.89 1.32 -11.39
CA HIS A 110 -8.27 0.91 -11.61
C HIS A 110 -8.99 0.64 -10.28
N ALA A 111 -8.30 0.02 -9.32
CA ALA A 111 -8.83 -0.20 -7.98
C ALA A 111 -9.10 1.12 -7.25
N LEU A 112 -8.14 2.05 -7.26
CA LEU A 112 -8.29 3.36 -6.61
C LEU A 112 -9.44 4.16 -7.22
N LYS A 113 -9.52 4.22 -8.55
CA LYS A 113 -10.63 4.92 -9.24
C LYS A 113 -12.00 4.39 -8.81
N ARG A 114 -12.18 3.07 -8.76
CA ARG A 114 -13.46 2.45 -8.34
C ARG A 114 -13.83 2.81 -6.90
N ILE A 115 -12.88 2.71 -5.98
CA ILE A 115 -13.12 2.97 -4.55
C ILE A 115 -13.41 4.45 -4.29
N LEU A 116 -12.64 5.35 -4.91
CA LEU A 116 -12.82 6.79 -4.75
C LEU A 116 -14.15 7.26 -5.35
N SER A 117 -14.53 6.78 -6.55
CA SER A 117 -15.83 7.09 -7.15
C SER A 117 -17.02 6.58 -6.33
N SER A 118 -16.90 5.41 -5.69
CA SER A 118 -17.91 4.90 -4.76
C SER A 118 -18.11 5.82 -3.56
N ARG A 119 -17.04 6.42 -3.02
CA ARG A 119 -17.09 7.32 -1.86
C ARG A 119 -17.66 8.70 -2.15
N ASP A 120 -17.58 9.16 -3.39
CA ASP A 120 -18.17 10.44 -3.81
C ASP A 120 -19.70 10.34 -4.01
N SER A 121 -20.24 9.12 -4.04
CA SER A 121 -21.68 8.85 -4.26
C SER A 121 -22.48 8.63 -2.97
N ASP A 122 -21.81 8.55 -1.81
CA ASP A 122 -22.37 8.44 -0.46
C ASP A 122 -22.36 9.81 0.26
#